data_AF-A0A352V8A3-F1
#
_entry.id   AF-A0A352V8A3-F1
#
_cell.length_a   1.000
_cell.length_b   1.000
_cell.length_c   1.000
_cell.angle_alpha   90.00
_cell.angle_beta   90.00
_cell.angle_gamma   90.00
#
_symmetry.space_group_name_H-M   'P 1'
#
loop_
_entity.id
_entity.type
_entity.pdbx_description
1 polymer ?
#
loop_
_entity_poly.entity_id
_entity_poly.type
_entity_poly.pdbx_seq_one_letter_code
_entity_poly.pdbx_strand_id
1 'polypeptide(L)'
;MRLIVKPVKTERLHLYTEESTVFIKGSIDLQYPKPILEPFFTDLHNDLLYYGFRFITLDITGLTFINSSGIRELLAWLIKLTKLPKDDRYEIFINTQLGVNCQQSISKSFTLIYQGAKVINKEIIV
;
A
#
# COMPACT_ATOMS: atom_id res chain seq x y z
N MET A 1 -10.05 -1.02 16.34
CA MET A 1 -9.13 0.11 16.11
C MET A 1 -9.24 0.58 14.67
N ARG A 2 -9.02 1.86 14.41
CA ARG A 2 -9.17 2.46 13.08
C ARG A 2 -7.96 3.33 12.77
N LEU A 3 -7.46 3.24 11.55
CA LEU A 3 -6.42 4.13 11.03
C LEU A 3 -6.98 5.53 10.80
N ILE A 4 -6.26 6.55 11.28
CA ILE A 4 -6.66 7.97 11.18
C ILE A 4 -5.64 8.69 10.29
N VAL A 5 -5.53 8.23 9.05
CA VAL A 5 -4.64 8.83 8.04
C VAL A 5 -5.44 9.79 7.18
N LYS A 6 -4.94 11.02 6.99
CA LYS A 6 -5.60 12.00 6.13
C LYS A 6 -5.67 11.47 4.69
N PRO A 7 -6.86 11.41 4.07
CA PRO A 7 -6.99 10.92 2.71
C PRO A 7 -6.30 11.87 1.73
N VAL A 8 -5.73 11.30 0.67
CA VAL A 8 -5.17 12.02 -0.46
C VAL A 8 -6.11 11.82 -1.64
N LYS A 9 -6.65 12.90 -2.19
CA LYS A 9 -7.51 12.85 -3.37
C LYS A 9 -7.05 13.87 -4.39
N THR A 10 -6.68 13.38 -5.57
CA THR A 10 -6.45 14.17 -6.79
C THR A 10 -7.45 13.74 -7.85
N GLU A 11 -7.37 14.32 -9.06
CA GLU A 11 -8.21 13.90 -10.18
C GLU A 11 -8.00 12.45 -10.59
N ARG A 12 -6.76 11.95 -10.46
CA ARG A 12 -6.37 10.62 -10.95
C ARG A 12 -6.04 9.62 -9.84
N LEU A 13 -5.82 10.05 -8.61
CA LEU A 13 -5.37 9.22 -7.50
C LEU A 13 -6.24 9.44 -6.26
N HIS A 14 -6.64 8.34 -5.61
CA HIS A 14 -7.29 8.38 -4.31
C HIS A 14 -6.63 7.38 -3.35
N LEU A 15 -6.09 7.89 -2.24
CA LEU A 15 -5.55 7.15 -1.12
C LEU A 15 -6.39 7.44 0.12
N TYR A 16 -6.85 6.39 0.80
CA TYR A 16 -7.62 6.55 2.02
C TYR A 16 -7.58 5.27 2.86
N THR A 17 -8.01 5.37 4.12
CA THR A 17 -8.10 4.24 5.03
C THR A 17 -9.53 4.03 5.52
N GLU A 18 -9.96 2.77 5.59
CA GLU A 18 -11.16 2.36 6.31
C GLU A 18 -10.78 1.21 7.24
N GLU A 19 -11.03 1.37 8.54
CA GLU A 19 -10.60 0.42 9.58
C GLU A 19 -9.09 0.11 9.51
N SER A 20 -8.72 -1.12 9.14
CA SER A 20 -7.35 -1.60 8.92
C SER A 20 -7.00 -1.77 7.44
N THR A 21 -7.84 -1.26 6.54
CA THR A 21 -7.67 -1.37 5.09
C THR A 21 -7.17 -0.04 4.52
N VAL A 22 -6.08 -0.11 3.77
CA VAL A 22 -5.49 0.98 3.02
C VAL A 22 -5.90 0.81 1.56
N PHE A 23 -6.59 1.79 1.00
CA PHE A 23 -7.04 1.76 -0.39
C PHE A 23 -6.16 2.63 -1.26
N ILE A 24 -5.75 2.09 -2.42
CA ILE A 24 -5.09 2.83 -3.50
C ILE A 24 -5.93 2.67 -4.75
N LYS A 25 -6.54 3.76 -5.22
CA LYS A 25 -7.40 3.76 -6.41
C LYS A 25 -6.94 4.79 -7.44
N GLY A 26 -7.09 4.46 -8.72
CA GLY A 26 -6.74 5.32 -9.85
C GLY A 26 -5.34 5.07 -10.40
N SER A 27 -4.63 6.13 -10.77
CA SER A 27 -3.33 6.11 -11.45
C SER A 27 -2.28 6.89 -10.66
N ILE A 28 -1.07 6.32 -10.56
CA ILE A 28 0.12 6.97 -10.03
C ILE A 28 1.10 7.19 -11.20
N ASP A 29 0.87 8.25 -11.96
CA ASP A 29 1.63 8.62 -13.17
C ASP A 29 2.44 9.91 -13.02
N LEU A 30 2.46 10.48 -11.81
CA LEU A 30 3.20 11.69 -11.48
C LEU A 30 4.70 11.47 -11.71
N GLN A 31 5.36 12.47 -12.31
CA GLN A 31 6.83 12.48 -12.46
C GLN A 31 7.53 12.53 -11.09
N TYR A 32 6.95 13.26 -10.15
CA TYR A 32 7.46 13.43 -8.79
C TYR A 32 6.36 13.13 -7.75
N PRO A 33 6.08 11.83 -7.47
CA PRO A 33 4.98 11.43 -6.60
C PRO A 33 5.30 11.58 -5.10
N LYS A 34 6.59 11.73 -4.75
CA LYS A 34 7.07 11.75 -3.36
C LYS A 34 6.33 12.73 -2.44
N PRO A 35 6.13 14.02 -2.79
CA PRO A 35 5.45 14.97 -1.90
C PRO A 35 3.99 14.61 -1.57
N ILE A 36 3.39 13.73 -2.37
CA ILE A 36 2.02 13.27 -2.20
C ILE A 36 1.99 11.92 -1.47
N LEU A 37 2.84 10.97 -1.86
CA LEU A 37 2.85 9.61 -1.33
C LEU A 37 3.56 9.50 0.02
N GLU A 38 4.72 10.14 0.19
CA GLU A 38 5.53 10.00 1.40
C GLU A 38 4.82 10.45 2.67
N PRO A 39 4.11 11.60 2.71
CA PRO A 39 3.36 11.99 3.91
C PRO A 39 2.31 10.93 4.29
N PHE A 40 1.51 10.49 3.31
CA PHE A 40 0.47 9.47 3.54
C PHE A 40 1.04 8.17 4.10
N PHE A 41 2.08 7.61 3.48
CA PHE A 41 2.68 6.36 3.95
C PHE A 41 3.46 6.52 5.26
N THR A 42 3.96 7.71 5.56
CA THR A 42 4.62 8.00 6.84
C THR A 42 3.60 8.06 7.97
N ASP A 43 2.50 8.79 7.78
CA ASP A 43 1.41 8.87 8.75
C ASP A 43 0.79 7.49 8.98
N LEU A 44 0.52 6.75 7.90
CA LEU A 44 0.05 5.36 7.99
C LEU A 44 1.01 4.48 8.81
N HIS A 45 2.30 4.53 8.51
CA HIS A 45 3.28 3.71 9.23
C HIS A 45 3.33 4.06 10.71
N ASN A 46 3.34 5.34 11.05
CA ASN A 46 3.38 5.81 12.44
C ASN A 46 2.11 5.39 13.20
N ASP A 47 0.94 5.56 12.58
CA ASP A 47 -0.33 5.11 13.16
C ASP A 47 -0.30 3.60 13.42
N LEU A 48 0.15 2.80 12.45
CA LEU A 48 0.21 1.35 12.59
C LEU A 48 1.06 0.89 13.78
N LEU A 49 2.20 1.56 13.99
CA LEU A 49 3.08 1.28 15.12
C LEU A 49 2.49 1.78 16.44
N TYR A 50 1.99 3.01 16.48
CA TYR A 50 1.42 3.62 17.68
C TYR A 50 0.24 2.80 18.22
N TYR A 51 -0.62 2.35 17.32
CA TYR A 51 -1.77 1.53 17.63
C TYR A 51 -1.38 0.04 17.80
N GLY A 52 -0.22 -0.41 17.33
CA GLY A 52 0.20 -1.81 17.49
C GLY A 52 -0.58 -2.78 16.60
N PHE A 53 -0.92 -2.36 15.38
CA PHE A 53 -1.52 -3.25 14.39
C PHE A 53 -0.56 -4.38 14.05
N ARG A 54 -1.05 -5.62 14.06
CA ARG A 54 -0.27 -6.80 13.66
C ARG A 54 -0.38 -7.11 12.17
N PHE A 55 -1.45 -6.64 11.54
CA PHE A 55 -1.66 -6.80 10.11
C PHE A 55 -2.54 -5.68 9.56
N ILE A 56 -2.43 -5.45 8.26
CA ILE A 56 -3.33 -4.59 7.48
C ILE A 56 -3.73 -5.26 6.18
N THR A 57 -4.78 -4.72 5.58
CA THR A 57 -5.11 -5.00 4.17
C THR A 57 -4.68 -3.82 3.33
N LEU A 58 -3.88 -4.07 2.29
CA LEU A 58 -3.58 -3.11 1.23
C LEU A 58 -4.44 -3.47 0.02
N ASP A 59 -5.51 -2.72 -0.21
CA ASP A 59 -6.41 -2.94 -1.33
C ASP A 59 -6.00 -2.06 -2.53
N ILE A 60 -5.43 -2.71 -3.55
CA ILE A 60 -5.02 -2.08 -4.80
C ILE A 60 -5.90 -2.52 -5.97
N THR A 61 -7.09 -3.08 -5.74
CA THR A 61 -7.96 -3.55 -6.82
C THR A 61 -8.41 -2.41 -7.73
N GLY A 62 -8.50 -1.19 -7.19
CA GLY A 62 -8.83 0.01 -7.97
C GLY A 62 -7.63 0.73 -8.59
N LEU A 63 -6.40 0.22 -8.41
CA LEU A 63 -5.20 0.80 -9.02
C LEU A 63 -5.12 0.34 -10.49
N THR A 64 -5.20 1.31 -11.41
CA THR A 64 -5.22 1.05 -12.85
C THR A 64 -3.85 1.26 -13.50
N PHE A 65 -3.00 2.13 -12.93
CA PHE A 65 -1.68 2.39 -13.46
C PHE A 65 -0.71 2.87 -12.38
N ILE A 66 0.57 2.52 -12.53
CA ILE A 66 1.67 3.06 -11.73
C ILE A 66 2.96 3.08 -12.55
N ASN A 67 3.69 4.19 -12.49
CA ASN A 67 5.02 4.29 -13.09
C ASN A 67 6.13 3.86 -12.10
N SER A 68 7.39 3.80 -12.58
CA SER A 68 8.53 3.38 -11.77
C SER A 68 8.80 4.28 -10.55
N SER A 69 8.57 5.60 -10.67
CA SER A 69 8.67 6.54 -9.54
C SER A 69 7.63 6.24 -8.48
N GLY A 70 6.38 5.95 -8.86
CA GLY A 70 5.33 5.54 -7.95
C GLY A 70 5.68 4.25 -7.21
N ILE A 71 6.13 3.21 -7.94
CA ILE A 71 6.56 1.94 -7.32
C ILE A 71 7.65 2.20 -6.28
N ARG A 72 8.63 3.05 -6.58
CA ARG A 72 9.74 3.36 -5.66
C ARG A 72 9.24 3.93 -4.33
N GLU A 73 8.24 4.82 -4.34
CA GLU A 73 7.68 5.38 -3.11
C GLU A 73 6.91 4.33 -2.28
N LEU A 74 6.16 3.43 -2.93
CA LEU A 74 5.52 2.31 -2.21
C LEU A 74 6.56 1.38 -1.58
N LEU A 75 7.64 1.06 -2.29
CA LEU A 75 8.70 0.21 -1.77
C LEU A 75 9.49 0.89 -0.65
N ALA A 76 9.64 2.22 -0.68
CA ALA A 76 10.28 2.96 0.41
C ALA A 76 9.55 2.77 1.74
N TRP A 77 8.23 2.67 1.73
CA TRP A 77 7.44 2.31 2.91
C TRP A 77 7.74 0.90 3.42
N LEU A 78 7.82 -0.10 2.53
CA LEU A 78 8.21 -1.47 2.93
C LEU A 78 9.63 -1.55 3.50
N ILE A 79 10.55 -0.73 2.99
CA ILE A 79 11.92 -0.67 3.51
C ILE A 79 11.94 -0.10 4.94
N LYS A 80 10.97 0.74 5.34
CA LYS A 80 10.84 1.17 6.74
C LYS A 80 10.46 -0.02 7.63
N LEU A 81 9.51 -0.86 7.19
CA LEU A 81 9.11 -2.08 7.88
C LEU A 81 10.26 -3.08 8.09
N THR A 82 11.11 -3.30 7.08
CA THR A 82 12.21 -4.28 7.18
C THR A 82 13.28 -3.87 8.18
N LYS A 83 13.37 -2.58 8.52
CA LYS A 83 14.32 -2.02 9.50
C LYS A 83 13.83 -2.12 10.94
N LEU A 84 12.55 -2.42 11.17
CA LEU A 84 12.01 -2.58 12.52
C LEU A 84 12.48 -3.89 13.16
N PRO A 85 12.56 -3.96 14.50
CA PRO A 85 12.68 -5.23 15.23
C PRO A 85 11.56 -6.19 14.82
N LYS A 86 11.83 -7.50 14.83
CA LYS A 86 10.88 -8.51 14.33
C LYS A 86 9.51 -8.41 15.01
N ASP A 87 9.49 -8.12 16.32
CA ASP A 87 8.28 -8.06 17.13
C ASP A 87 7.46 -6.78 16.92
N ASP A 88 8.03 -5.76 16.26
CA ASP A 88 7.35 -4.49 15.95
C ASP A 88 6.81 -4.44 14.51
N ARG A 89 7.08 -5.49 13.71
CA ARG A 89 6.64 -5.59 12.32
C ARG A 89 5.16 -5.98 12.24
N TYR A 90 4.50 -5.54 11.17
CA TYR A 90 3.13 -5.92 10.84
C TYR A 90 3.03 -6.56 9.45
N GLU A 91 2.13 -7.53 9.32
CA GLU A 91 1.87 -8.19 8.03
C GLU A 91 1.04 -7.31 7.09
N ILE A 92 1.19 -7.52 5.78
CA ILE A 92 0.45 -6.81 4.75
C ILE A 92 -0.26 -7.83 3.85
N PHE A 93 -1.58 -7.86 3.92
CA PHE A 93 -2.42 -8.63 3.01
C PHE A 93 -2.79 -7.77 1.80
N ILE A 94 -2.31 -8.12 0.61
CA ILE A 94 -2.45 -7.30 -0.59
C ILE A 94 -3.61 -7.83 -1.43
N ASN A 95 -4.72 -7.08 -1.51
CA ASN A 95 -5.82 -7.42 -2.40
C ASN A 95 -5.52 -6.92 -3.81
N THR A 96 -5.56 -7.84 -4.77
CA THR A 96 -5.38 -7.56 -6.20
C THR A 96 -6.53 -8.14 -7.02
N GLN A 97 -6.69 -7.65 -8.24
CA GLN A 97 -7.51 -8.26 -9.28
C GLN A 97 -6.65 -9.12 -10.21
N LEU A 98 -7.21 -10.26 -10.60
CA LEU A 98 -6.61 -11.12 -11.62
C LEU A 98 -6.56 -10.38 -12.97
N GLY A 99 -5.46 -10.54 -13.70
CA GLY A 99 -5.27 -9.95 -15.03
C GLY A 99 -4.79 -8.50 -15.07
N VAL A 100 -4.65 -7.81 -13.93
CA VAL A 100 -4.14 -6.43 -13.89
C VAL A 100 -2.62 -6.39 -13.68
N ASN A 101 -1.87 -6.14 -14.75
CA ASN A 101 -0.41 -6.22 -14.77
C ASN A 101 0.28 -5.34 -13.71
N CYS A 102 -0.16 -4.09 -13.52
CA CYS A 102 0.48 -3.18 -12.57
C CYS A 102 0.31 -3.66 -11.11
N GLN A 103 -0.87 -4.20 -10.76
CA GLN A 103 -1.16 -4.76 -9.45
C GLN A 103 -0.31 -6.01 -9.19
N GLN A 104 -0.15 -6.88 -10.20
CA GLN A 104 0.69 -8.08 -10.10
C GLN A 104 2.18 -7.76 -9.99
N SER A 105 2.66 -6.74 -10.69
CA SER A 105 4.05 -6.29 -10.57
C SER A 105 4.34 -5.74 -9.17
N ILE A 106 3.44 -4.90 -8.63
CA ILE A 106 3.57 -4.36 -7.27
C ILE A 106 3.54 -5.49 -6.24
N SER A 107 2.54 -6.37 -6.30
CA SER A 107 2.37 -7.43 -5.31
C SER A 107 3.58 -8.37 -5.25
N LYS A 108 4.16 -8.72 -6.41
CA LYS A 108 5.41 -9.48 -6.50
C LYS A 108 6.58 -8.75 -5.86
N SER A 109 6.77 -7.47 -6.17
CA SER A 109 7.84 -6.66 -5.55
C SER A 109 7.69 -6.58 -4.03
N PHE A 110 6.45 -6.46 -3.54
CA PHE A 110 6.16 -6.46 -2.11
C PHE A 110 6.60 -7.78 -1.45
N THR A 111 6.17 -8.92 -2.00
CA THR A 111 6.53 -10.25 -1.46
C THR A 111 8.03 -10.55 -1.52
N LEU A 112 8.75 -9.99 -2.49
CA LEU A 112 10.19 -10.17 -2.63
C LEU A 112 10.97 -9.37 -1.57
N ILE A 113 10.51 -8.16 -1.26
CA ILE A 113 11.20 -7.24 -0.34
C ILE A 113 10.83 -7.52 1.12
N TYR A 114 9.59 -7.92 1.39
CA TYR A 114 9.07 -8.06 2.74
C TYR A 114 8.34 -9.39 2.93
N GLN A 115 8.93 -10.28 3.74
CA GLN A 115 8.38 -11.62 4.02
C GLN A 115 7.01 -11.60 4.72
N GLY A 116 6.65 -10.48 5.36
CA GLY A 116 5.31 -10.30 5.96
C GLY A 116 4.24 -9.87 4.96
N ALA A 117 4.56 -9.70 3.68
CA ALA A 117 3.58 -9.42 2.64
C ALA A 117 3.00 -10.72 2.06
N LYS A 118 1.66 -10.78 1.94
CA LYS A 118 0.91 -11.92 1.42
C LYS A 118 -0.11 -11.43 0.39
N VAL A 119 -0.18 -12.06 -0.79
CA VAL A 119 -1.11 -11.64 -1.86
C VAL A 119 -2.43 -12.40 -1.74
N ILE A 120 -3.53 -11.68 -1.86
CA ILE A 120 -4.90 -12.20 -1.91
C ILE A 120 -5.50 -11.77 -3.25
N ASN A 121 -5.68 -12.72 -4.17
CA ASN A 121 -6.34 -12.44 -5.44
C ASN A 121 -7.86 -12.52 -5.23
N LYS A 122 -8.59 -11.45 -5.56
CA LYS A 122 -10.06 -11.50 -5.64
C LYS A 122 -10.48 -11.96 -7.03
N GLU A 123 -11.36 -12.95 -7.08
CA GLU A 123 -12.00 -13.37 -8.33
C GLU A 123 -12.90 -12.25 -8.87
N ILE A 124 -12.95 -12.09 -10.19
CA ILE A 124 -13.91 -11.19 -10.83
C ILE A 124 -15.26 -11.91 -10.79
N ILE A 125 -16.13 -11.52 -9.85
CA ILE A 125 -17.54 -11.88 -9.93
C ILE A 125 -18.14 -10.96 -11.01
N VAL A 126 -18.31 -11.50 -12.22
CA VAL A 126 -19.02 -10.88 -13.34
C VAL A 126 -20.53 -10.97 -13.10
#